data_AF-A0A1E1GFM6-F1
#
_entry.id   AF-A0A1E1GFM6-F1
#
_cell.length_a   1.000
_cell.length_b   1.000
_cell.length_c   1.000
_cell.angle_alpha   90.00
_cell.angle_beta   90.00
_cell.angle_gamma   90.00
#
_symmetry.space_group_name_H-M   'P 1'
#
loop_
_entity.id
_entity.type
_entity.pdbx_description
1 polymer ?
#
loop_
_entity_poly.entity_id
_entity_poly.type
_entity_poly.pdbx_seq_one_letter_code
_entity_poly.pdbx_strand_id
1 'polypeptide(L)'
;REKNSYIKWAVDQGHTVFVISWVNPDERLAQKSFDAYVKEGVIAALDAIERQTGEKEVNAAGYCLGGTLLATTLAYLAAKRQKRILSATFFTTMTDFTDPGELGVFIDEGQVSSLEKKMFERGYLEGSEMAGTFNMLRANDLI
;
A
#
# COMPACT_ATOMS: atom_id res chain seq x y z
N ARG A 1 18.25 -15.97 2.70
CA ARG A 1 19.44 -15.38 2.03
C ARG A 1 19.70 -14.01 2.65
N GLU A 2 20.79 -13.83 3.39
CA GLU A 2 21.13 -12.54 4.04
C GLU A 2 21.44 -11.41 3.04
N LYS A 3 21.74 -11.72 1.76
CA LYS A 3 22.18 -10.75 0.75
C LYS A 3 21.06 -10.05 -0.05
N ASN A 4 19.79 -10.20 0.33
CA ASN A 4 18.66 -9.80 -0.52
C ASN A 4 17.73 -8.72 0.10
N SER A 5 18.13 -8.09 1.21
CA SER A 5 17.31 -7.05 1.85
C SER A 5 17.58 -5.68 1.24
N TYR A 6 16.58 -5.10 0.56
CA TYR A 6 16.64 -3.73 0.05
C TYR A 6 16.82 -2.71 1.18
N ILE A 7 16.11 -2.87 2.30
CA ILE A 7 16.20 -1.98 3.46
C ILE A 7 17.63 -1.96 4.00
N LYS A 8 18.24 -3.15 4.17
CA LYS A 8 19.62 -3.23 4.63
C LYS A 8 20.57 -2.54 3.66
N TRP A 9 20.43 -2.83 2.36
CA TRP A 9 21.27 -2.21 1.34
C TRP A 9 21.15 -0.67 1.36
N ALA A 10 19.94 -0.12 1.46
CA ALA A 10 19.70 1.32 1.51
C ALA A 10 20.32 1.97 2.77
N VAL A 11 20.21 1.32 3.92
CA VAL A 11 20.91 1.76 5.14
C VAL A 11 22.43 1.71 4.95
N ASP A 12 22.96 0.63 4.35
CA ASP A 12 24.40 0.49 4.07
C ASP A 12 24.90 1.54 3.04
N GLN A 13 24.01 2.10 2.20
CA GLN A 13 24.30 3.24 1.31
C GLN A 13 24.27 4.61 2.03
N GLY A 14 23.97 4.65 3.33
CA GLY A 14 23.94 5.89 4.12
C GLY A 14 22.57 6.58 4.18
N HIS A 15 21.49 5.93 3.75
CA HIS A 15 20.15 6.47 3.94
C HIS A 15 19.60 6.18 5.35
N THR A 16 18.97 7.18 5.96
CA THR A 16 18.06 6.93 7.09
C THR A 16 16.76 6.34 6.55
N VAL A 17 16.50 5.08 6.85
CA VAL A 17 15.34 4.34 6.31
C VAL A 17 14.25 4.22 7.37
N PHE A 18 13.07 4.73 7.04
CA PHE A 18 11.82 4.45 7.76
C PHE A 18 10.94 3.53 6.93
N VAL A 19 10.20 2.65 7.60
CA VAL A 19 9.33 1.66 6.96
C VAL A 19 7.99 1.64 7.68
N ILE A 20 6.89 1.69 6.92
CA ILE A 20 5.54 1.51 7.47
C ILE A 20 5.27 0.01 7.59
N SER A 21 5.10 -0.47 8.81
CA SER A 21 4.64 -1.83 9.09
C SER A 21 3.14 -1.80 9.34
N TRP A 22 2.35 -2.27 8.39
CA TRP A 22 0.89 -2.26 8.48
C TRP A 22 0.38 -3.27 9.51
N VAL A 23 -0.67 -2.88 10.22
CA VAL A 23 -1.38 -3.76 11.15
C VAL A 23 -2.24 -4.74 10.35
N ASN A 24 -2.33 -5.99 10.82
CA ASN A 24 -3.35 -6.92 10.30
C ASN A 24 -4.72 -6.47 10.83
N PRO A 25 -5.69 -6.17 9.94
CA PRO A 25 -6.96 -5.62 10.35
C PRO A 25 -7.81 -6.63 11.12
N ASP A 26 -8.59 -6.12 12.06
CA ASP A 26 -9.67 -6.83 12.74
C ASP A 26 -10.91 -5.92 12.82
N GLU A 27 -11.97 -6.40 13.47
CA GLU A 27 -13.25 -5.69 13.64
C GLU A 27 -13.12 -4.26 14.19
N ARG A 28 -12.06 -3.95 14.96
CA ARG A 28 -11.84 -2.60 15.51
C ARG A 28 -11.49 -1.58 14.43
N LEU A 29 -11.02 -2.06 13.29
CA LEU A 29 -10.64 -1.26 12.13
C LEU A 29 -11.69 -1.30 11.02
N ALA A 30 -12.87 -1.87 11.29
CA ALA A 30 -13.93 -2.05 10.28
C ALA A 30 -14.39 -0.77 9.57
N GLN A 31 -14.28 0.37 10.26
CA GLN A 31 -14.69 1.66 9.73
C GLN A 31 -13.56 2.38 8.97
N LYS A 32 -12.39 1.76 8.82
CA LYS A 32 -11.27 2.36 8.07
C LYS A 32 -11.46 2.15 6.57
N SER A 33 -11.63 3.26 5.87
CA SER A 33 -11.59 3.32 4.40
C SER A 33 -10.18 3.63 3.89
N PHE A 34 -10.01 3.62 2.57
CA PHE A 34 -8.73 3.88 1.91
C PHE A 34 -8.08 5.22 2.31
N ASP A 35 -8.89 6.25 2.60
CA ASP A 35 -8.36 7.55 3.05
C ASP A 35 -7.73 7.49 4.45
N ALA A 36 -8.11 6.53 5.30
CA ALA A 36 -7.42 6.28 6.57
C ALA A 36 -6.00 5.80 6.34
N TYR A 37 -5.74 4.97 5.32
CA TYR A 37 -4.37 4.57 4.96
C TYR A 37 -3.52 5.75 4.50
N VAL A 38 -4.12 6.73 3.83
CA VAL A 38 -3.44 7.99 3.47
C VAL A 38 -3.15 8.81 4.73
N LYS A 39 -4.19 9.16 5.51
CA LYS A 39 -4.09 10.11 6.63
C LYS A 39 -3.41 9.53 7.87
N GLU A 40 -3.82 8.33 8.29
CA GLU A 40 -3.35 7.67 9.49
C GLU A 40 -2.18 6.72 9.23
N GLY A 41 -1.93 6.40 7.95
CA GLY A 41 -0.74 5.67 7.53
C GLY A 41 0.37 6.62 7.06
N VAL A 42 0.30 7.05 5.80
CA VAL A 42 1.41 7.78 5.16
C VAL A 42 1.64 9.16 5.77
N ILE A 43 0.60 9.96 5.98
CA ILE A 43 0.74 11.30 6.58
C ILE A 43 1.24 11.20 8.03
N ALA A 44 0.66 10.30 8.83
CA ALA A 44 1.13 10.06 10.19
C ALA A 44 2.60 9.59 10.25
N ALA A 45 3.04 8.77 9.28
CA ALA A 45 4.45 8.38 9.17
C ALA A 45 5.35 9.57 8.85
N LEU A 46 4.95 10.47 7.94
CA LEU A 46 5.69 11.70 7.65
C LEU A 46 5.82 12.59 8.89
N ASP A 47 4.74 12.74 9.67
CA ASP A 47 4.76 13.52 10.92
C ASP A 47 5.67 12.88 11.98
N ALA A 48 5.68 11.54 12.07
CA ALA A 48 6.58 10.82 12.95
C ALA A 48 8.06 10.99 12.54
N ILE A 49 8.36 10.95 11.24
CA ILE A 49 9.71 11.17 10.69
C ILE A 49 10.18 12.59 10.99
N GLU A 50 9.35 13.59 10.72
CA GLU A 50 9.67 15.01 10.99
C GLU A 50 9.93 15.21 12.49
N ARG A 51 9.09 14.64 13.36
CA ARG A 51 9.31 14.71 14.81
C ARG A 51 10.61 14.04 15.25
N GLN A 52 10.99 12.93 14.62
CA GLN A 52 12.17 12.15 15.00
C GLN A 52 13.48 12.75 14.47
N THR A 53 13.44 13.42 13.32
CA THR A 53 14.63 13.81 12.55
C THR A 53 14.76 15.32 12.35
N GLY A 54 13.66 16.07 12.44
CA GLY A 54 13.57 17.47 12.03
C GLY A 54 13.38 17.68 10.52
N GLU A 55 13.49 16.62 9.72
CA GLU A 55 13.36 16.70 8.26
C GLU A 55 11.89 16.78 7.83
N LYS A 56 11.57 17.80 7.02
CA LYS A 56 10.19 18.08 6.57
C LYS A 56 9.84 17.41 5.25
N GLU A 57 10.86 17.02 4.50
CA GLU A 57 10.74 16.43 3.17
C GLU A 57 11.47 15.08 3.16
N VAL A 58 10.87 14.08 2.50
CA VAL A 58 11.46 12.74 2.38
C VAL A 58 11.51 12.27 0.93
N ASN A 59 12.41 11.34 0.64
CA ASN A 59 12.29 10.49 -0.54
C ASN A 59 11.42 9.28 -0.17
N ALA A 60 10.33 9.07 -0.90
CA ALA A 60 9.38 7.99 -0.63
C ALA A 60 9.47 6.90 -1.70
N ALA A 61 9.34 5.65 -1.28
CA ALA A 61 9.21 4.51 -2.18
C ALA A 61 7.96 3.70 -1.84
N GLY A 62 7.18 3.35 -2.86
CA GLY A 62 6.01 2.49 -2.74
C GLY A 62 6.19 1.21 -3.56
N TYR A 63 5.71 0.08 -3.02
CA TYR A 63 5.79 -1.23 -3.67
C TYR A 63 4.40 -1.84 -3.81
N CYS A 64 4.08 -2.36 -5.00
CA CYS A 64 2.76 -2.95 -5.30
C CYS A 64 1.62 -1.97 -4.93
N LEU A 65 0.61 -2.41 -4.17
CA LEU A 65 -0.51 -1.57 -3.71
C LEU A 65 -0.03 -0.38 -2.86
N GLY A 66 1.09 -0.52 -2.15
CA GLY A 66 1.71 0.59 -1.42
C GLY A 66 2.16 1.72 -2.33
N GLY A 67 2.50 1.42 -3.60
CA GLY A 67 2.76 2.44 -4.61
C GLY A 67 1.49 3.14 -5.09
N THR A 68 0.38 2.42 -5.26
CA THR A 68 -0.91 3.05 -5.57
C THR A 68 -1.32 4.00 -4.45
N LEU A 69 -1.16 3.58 -3.19
CA LEU A 69 -1.38 4.44 -2.02
C LEU A 69 -0.45 5.67 -2.00
N LEU A 70 0.83 5.50 -2.34
CA LEU A 70 1.78 6.61 -2.46
C LEU A 70 1.34 7.60 -3.56
N ALA A 71 0.91 7.12 -4.72
CA ALA A 71 0.41 7.96 -5.81
C ALA A 71 -0.83 8.77 -5.38
N THR A 72 -1.79 8.13 -4.71
CA THR A 72 -2.95 8.83 -4.13
C THR A 72 -2.53 9.86 -3.08
N THR A 73 -1.54 9.54 -2.25
CA THR A 73 -1.02 10.45 -1.23
C THR A 73 -0.35 11.68 -1.84
N LEU A 74 0.39 11.53 -2.93
CA LEU A 74 0.97 12.66 -3.66
C LEU A 74 -0.11 13.60 -4.20
N ALA A 75 -1.19 13.05 -4.78
CA ALA A 75 -2.33 13.84 -5.24
C ALA A 75 -3.02 14.58 -4.07
N TYR A 76 -3.19 13.90 -2.92
CA TYR A 76 -3.72 14.49 -1.70
C TYR A 76 -2.86 15.66 -1.19
N LEU A 77 -1.54 15.48 -1.11
CA LEU A 77 -0.60 16.51 -0.69
C LEU A 77 -0.58 17.70 -1.65
N ALA A 78 -0.63 17.44 -2.96
CA ALA A 78 -0.69 18.48 -3.98
C ALA A 78 -1.97 19.33 -3.84
N ALA A 79 -3.13 18.70 -3.65
CA ALA A 79 -4.39 19.39 -3.42
C ALA A 79 -4.36 20.26 -2.14
N LYS A 80 -3.60 19.83 -1.13
CA LYS A 80 -3.37 20.59 0.12
C LYS A 80 -2.21 21.58 0.05
N ARG A 81 -1.50 21.67 -1.09
CA ARG A 81 -0.30 22.50 -1.30
C ARG A 81 0.80 22.21 -0.28
N GLN A 82 0.94 20.95 0.14
CA GLN A 82 1.96 20.51 1.07
C GLN A 82 3.12 19.85 0.32
N LYS A 83 4.34 20.35 0.53
CA LYS A 83 5.57 19.74 0.01
C LYS A 83 6.22 18.94 1.13
N ARG A 84 5.94 17.63 1.16
CA ARG A 84 6.49 16.68 2.15
C ARG A 84 7.26 15.53 1.50
N ILE A 85 7.11 15.32 0.18
CA ILE A 85 7.77 14.26 -0.58
C ILE A 85 8.57 14.92 -1.70
N LEU A 86 9.90 14.79 -1.62
CA LEU A 86 10.85 15.37 -2.57
C LEU A 86 10.97 14.53 -3.84
N SER A 87 11.00 13.20 -3.69
CA SER A 87 10.95 12.25 -4.79
C SER A 87 10.09 11.05 -4.41
N ALA A 88 9.45 10.45 -5.43
CA ALA A 88 8.65 9.25 -5.29
C ALA A 88 9.16 8.17 -6.25
N THR A 89 9.42 6.98 -5.72
CA THR A 89 9.82 5.80 -6.50
C THR A 89 8.74 4.73 -6.41
N PHE A 90 8.37 4.14 -7.54
CA PHE A 90 7.30 3.14 -7.63
C PHE A 90 7.87 1.81 -8.12
N PHE A 91 7.90 0.82 -7.22
CA PHE A 91 8.35 -0.53 -7.54
C PHE A 91 7.13 -1.39 -7.88
N THR A 92 7.10 -1.92 -9.11
CA THR A 92 6.05 -2.85 -9.60
C THR A 92 4.64 -2.42 -9.18
N THR A 93 4.30 -1.17 -9.48
CA THR A 93 3.09 -0.50 -9.01
C THR A 93 2.20 -0.17 -10.18
N MET A 94 0.90 -0.45 -10.06
CA MET A 94 -0.09 0.03 -11.01
C MET A 94 -0.69 1.36 -10.53
N THR A 95 -0.71 2.33 -11.44
CA THR A 95 -1.42 3.62 -11.28
C THR A 95 -2.54 3.79 -12.30
N ASP A 96 -2.44 3.09 -13.41
CA ASP A 96 -3.50 2.92 -14.39
C ASP A 96 -4.01 1.47 -14.27
N PHE A 97 -5.32 1.32 -14.06
CA PHE A 97 -6.00 0.04 -13.89
C PHE A 97 -6.94 -0.27 -15.07
N THR A 98 -6.85 0.47 -16.17
CA THR A 98 -7.69 0.22 -17.36
C THR A 98 -7.41 -1.14 -17.99
N ASP A 99 -6.16 -1.61 -17.95
CA ASP A 99 -5.78 -2.97 -18.31
C ASP A 99 -4.92 -3.58 -17.18
N PRO A 100 -5.55 -4.21 -16.17
CA PRO A 100 -4.83 -4.81 -15.05
C PRO A 100 -4.16 -6.15 -15.41
N GLY A 101 -4.18 -6.55 -16.69
CA GLY A 101 -3.69 -7.84 -17.16
C GLY A 101 -4.60 -8.98 -16.71
N GLU A 102 -4.00 -10.14 -16.43
CA GLU A 102 -4.75 -11.36 -16.08
C GLU A 102 -5.66 -11.18 -14.86
N LEU A 103 -5.31 -10.26 -13.94
CA LEU A 103 -6.16 -9.83 -12.83
C LEU A 103 -7.58 -9.48 -13.27
N GLY A 104 -7.74 -8.83 -14.43
CA GLY A 104 -9.04 -8.41 -14.94
C GLY A 104 -9.94 -9.57 -15.34
N VAL A 105 -9.37 -10.74 -15.66
CA VAL A 105 -10.14 -11.96 -16.00
C VAL A 105 -10.72 -12.62 -14.75
N PHE A 106 -10.12 -12.36 -13.58
CA PHE A 106 -10.49 -12.96 -12.30
C PHE A 106 -11.28 -12.01 -11.39
N ILE A 107 -11.76 -10.88 -11.92
CA ILE A 107 -12.60 -9.94 -11.19
C ILE A 107 -13.92 -9.80 -11.95
N ASP A 108 -14.97 -10.46 -11.44
CA ASP A 108 -16.34 -10.26 -11.89
C ASP A 108 -17.20 -9.53 -10.84
N GLU A 109 -18.31 -8.93 -11.27
CA GLU A 109 -19.21 -8.16 -10.40
C GLU A 109 -19.79 -9.00 -9.25
N GLY A 110 -20.02 -10.30 -9.48
CA GLY A 110 -20.52 -11.22 -8.46
C GLY A 110 -19.49 -11.48 -7.37
N GLN A 111 -18.22 -11.64 -7.73
CA GLN A 111 -17.11 -11.76 -6.78
C GLN A 111 -16.93 -10.48 -5.96
N VAL A 112 -16.99 -9.31 -6.60
CA VAL A 112 -16.92 -8.02 -5.91
C VAL A 112 -18.08 -7.88 -4.92
N SER A 113 -19.32 -8.14 -5.36
CA SER A 113 -20.51 -8.06 -4.49
C SER A 113 -20.43 -9.01 -3.29
N SER A 114 -19.88 -10.22 -3.50
CA SER A 114 -19.64 -11.18 -2.42
C SER A 114 -18.62 -10.67 -1.40
N LEU A 115 -17.52 -10.07 -1.87
CA LEU A 115 -16.52 -9.43 -1.00
C LEU A 115 -17.10 -8.24 -0.25
N GLU A 116 -17.89 -7.39 -0.90
CA GLU A 116 -18.57 -6.24 -0.28
C GLU A 116 -19.52 -6.70 0.82
N LYS A 117 -20.32 -7.74 0.58
CA LYS A 117 -21.23 -8.30 1.58
C LYS A 117 -20.46 -8.79 2.82
N LYS A 118 -19.36 -9.52 2.63
CA LYS A 118 -18.50 -9.98 3.74
C LYS A 118 -17.89 -8.81 4.50
N MET A 119 -17.41 -7.79 3.78
CA MET A 119 -16.89 -6.57 4.37
C MET A 119 -17.96 -5.82 5.17
N PHE A 120 -19.20 -5.78 4.69
CA PHE A 120 -20.31 -5.16 5.41
C PHE A 120 -20.69 -5.93 6.68
N GLU A 121 -20.69 -7.26 6.63
CA GLU A 121 -21.06 -8.12 7.77
C GLU A 121 -19.96 -8.18 8.85
N ARG A 122 -18.69 -8.32 8.46
CA ARG A 122 -17.57 -8.55 9.39
C ARG A 122 -16.67 -7.32 9.58
N GLY A 123 -16.60 -6.42 8.61
CA GLY A 123 -15.76 -5.22 8.66
C GLY A 123 -14.31 -5.41 8.22
N TYR A 124 -13.84 -6.63 8.00
CA TYR A 124 -12.48 -6.91 7.54
C TYR A 124 -12.43 -8.20 6.69
N LEU A 125 -11.37 -8.39 5.91
CA LEU A 125 -11.06 -9.64 5.20
C LEU A 125 -9.97 -10.40 5.93
N GLU A 126 -10.14 -11.72 6.12
CA GLU A 126 -9.10 -12.56 6.69
C GLU A 126 -7.98 -12.79 5.68
N GLY A 127 -6.76 -13.02 6.18
CA GLY A 127 -5.59 -13.27 5.33
C GLY A 127 -5.77 -14.48 4.40
N SER A 128 -6.53 -15.50 4.81
CA SER A 128 -6.87 -16.67 4.00
C SER A 128 -7.74 -16.33 2.79
N GLU A 129 -8.67 -15.40 2.94
CA GLU A 129 -9.57 -14.95 1.86
C GLU A 129 -8.82 -14.07 0.86
N MET A 130 -7.96 -13.19 1.36
CA MET A 130 -7.06 -12.40 0.51
C MET A 130 -6.04 -13.30 -0.21
N ALA A 131 -5.47 -14.29 0.49
CA ALA A 131 -4.54 -15.25 -0.09
C ALA A 131 -5.19 -16.13 -1.16
N GLY A 132 -6.47 -16.50 -1.00
CA GLY A 132 -7.24 -17.20 -2.02
C GLY A 132 -7.29 -16.43 -3.34
N THR A 133 -7.58 -15.13 -3.28
CA THR A 133 -7.56 -14.24 -4.45
C THR A 133 -6.16 -14.12 -5.06
N PHE A 134 -5.12 -13.88 -4.24
CA PHE A 134 -3.73 -13.78 -4.73
C PHE A 134 -3.16 -15.10 -5.27
N ASN A 135 -3.60 -16.26 -4.77
CA ASN A 135 -3.16 -17.56 -5.24
C ASN A 135 -3.82 -17.96 -6.56
N MET A 136 -5.10 -17.62 -6.77
CA MET A 136 -5.75 -17.79 -8.07
C MET A 136 -5.01 -17.01 -9.17
N LEU A 137 -4.44 -15.86 -8.83
CA LEU A 137 -3.64 -15.02 -9.72
C LEU A 137 -2.24 -15.58 -10.04
N ARG A 138 -1.74 -16.54 -9.25
CA ARG A 138 -0.42 -17.18 -9.47
C ARG A 138 -0.52 -18.58 -10.07
N ALA A 139 -1.68 -19.23 -9.99
CA ALA A 139 -1.84 -20.63 -10.36
C ALA A 139 -1.67 -20.90 -11.86
N ASN A 140 -1.85 -19.88 -12.73
CA ASN A 140 -1.69 -20.02 -14.18
C ASN A 140 -0.29 -19.73 -14.72
N ASP A 141 0.68 -19.30 -13.90
CA ASP A 141 2.11 -19.28 -14.33
C ASP A 141 2.68 -20.72 -14.53
N LEU A 142 1.88 -21.77 -14.28
CA LEU A 142 2.26 -23.18 -14.32
C LEU A 142 1.44 -24.03 -15.33
N ILE A 143 0.68 -23.43 -16.25
CA ILE A 143 0.04 -24.14 -17.38
C ILE A 143 0.61 -23.66 -18.72
#